data_AF-A0A3M2A114-F1
#
_entry.id   AF-A0A3M2A114-F1
#
_cell.length_a   1.000
_cell.length_b   1.000
_cell.length_c   1.000
_cell.angle_alpha   90.00
_cell.angle_beta   90.00
_cell.angle_gamma   90.00
#
_symmetry.space_group_name_H-M   'P 1'
#
loop_
_entity.id
_entity.type
_entity.pdbx_description
1 polymer ?
#
loop_
_entity_poly.entity_id
_entity_poly.type
_entity_poly.pdbx_seq_one_letter_code
_entity_poly.pdbx_strand_id
1 'polypeptide(L)'
;PIELEPLTDLLLGAAYADKRIEGSELDRIRAILCKLLGEDRLPDALEERLRSFNPAKFDPSSAAAPYRDRKAEDKRKLLELVASVSDADGELDLAESDYLVAVARGLGMDESEYGDLTIELLEDDDLEHFFDVFDES
;
A
#
# COMPACT_ATOMS: atom_id res chain seq x y z
N PRO A 1 -16.96 6.65 10.01
CA PRO A 1 -16.07 7.54 9.21
C PRO A 1 -14.70 6.88 9.05
N ILE A 2 -14.06 6.99 7.89
CA ILE A 2 -12.65 6.60 7.75
C ILE A 2 -11.79 7.69 8.42
N GLU A 3 -10.78 7.28 9.20
CA GLU A 3 -9.81 8.24 9.72
C GLU A 3 -8.89 8.62 8.57
N LEU A 4 -8.73 9.89 8.26
CA LEU A 4 -7.96 10.27 7.07
C LEU A 4 -6.47 10.39 7.35
N GLU A 5 -6.09 10.74 8.57
CA GLU A 5 -4.68 10.88 8.94
C GLU A 5 -3.89 9.57 8.79
N PRO A 6 -4.32 8.42 9.35
CA PRO A 6 -3.59 7.17 9.17
C PRO A 6 -3.66 6.68 7.72
N LEU A 7 -4.75 6.99 7.01
CA LEU A 7 -4.86 6.65 5.58
C LEU A 7 -3.84 7.44 4.76
N THR A 8 -3.74 8.75 4.99
CA THR A 8 -2.76 9.61 4.34
C THR A 8 -1.35 9.08 4.55
N ASP A 9 -1.00 8.67 5.77
CA ASP A 9 0.32 8.11 6.05
C ASP A 9 0.58 6.77 5.34
N LEU A 10 -0.44 5.91 5.24
CA LEU A 10 -0.35 4.65 4.49
C LEU A 10 -0.15 4.90 2.98
N LEU A 11 -0.88 5.85 2.39
CA LEU A 11 -0.70 6.19 0.98
C LEU A 11 0.69 6.81 0.71
N LEU A 12 1.18 7.65 1.63
CA LEU A 12 2.53 8.22 1.53
C LEU A 12 3.60 7.14 1.70
N GLY A 13 3.46 6.25 2.67
CA GLY A 13 4.41 5.16 2.87
C GLY A 13 4.50 4.24 1.65
N ALA A 14 3.38 3.96 0.98
CA ALA A 14 3.35 3.19 -0.26
C ALA A 14 4.12 3.89 -1.38
N ALA A 15 3.83 5.17 -1.63
CA ALA A 15 4.55 5.93 -2.64
C ALA A 15 6.06 6.06 -2.34
N TYR A 16 6.46 6.10 -1.06
CA TYR A 16 7.87 6.14 -0.67
C TYR A 16 8.56 4.77 -0.67
N ALA A 17 7.83 3.65 -0.76
CA ALA A 17 8.40 2.31 -0.77
C ALA A 17 9.29 2.08 -2.01
N ASP A 18 8.91 2.63 -3.16
CA ASP A 18 9.65 2.61 -4.43
C ASP A 18 10.91 3.52 -4.43
N LYS A 19 11.19 4.23 -3.32
CA LYS A 19 12.36 5.12 -3.14
C LYS A 19 12.48 6.28 -4.13
N ARG A 20 11.58 6.41 -5.11
CA ARG A 20 11.48 7.54 -6.04
C ARG A 20 10.08 8.13 -5.97
N ILE A 21 9.91 9.10 -5.07
CA ILE A 21 8.76 9.99 -5.20
C ILE A 21 9.09 11.08 -6.21
N GLU A 22 8.36 11.08 -7.31
CA GLU A 22 8.19 12.21 -8.21
C GLU A 22 7.04 13.11 -7.73
N GLY A 23 7.02 14.38 -8.19
CA GLY A 23 5.94 15.31 -7.84
C GLY A 23 4.53 14.79 -8.19
N SER A 24 4.45 13.86 -9.15
CA SER A 24 3.23 13.22 -9.63
C SER A 24 2.56 12.28 -8.63
N GLU A 25 3.29 11.53 -7.78
CA GLU A 25 2.61 10.66 -6.80
C GLU A 25 1.92 11.48 -5.71
N LEU A 26 2.54 12.58 -5.26
CA LEU A 26 1.93 13.46 -4.25
C LEU A 26 0.62 14.09 -4.77
N ASP A 27 0.58 14.47 -6.05
CA ASP A 27 -0.62 14.99 -6.69
C ASP A 27 -1.72 13.90 -6.81
N ARG A 28 -1.34 12.65 -7.10
CA ARG A 28 -2.26 11.50 -7.10
C ARG A 28 -2.84 11.23 -5.72
N ILE A 29 -2.01 11.20 -4.69
CA ILE A 29 -2.44 11.01 -3.29
C ILE A 29 -3.40 12.15 -2.88
N ARG A 30 -3.07 13.40 -3.21
CA ARG A 30 -3.95 14.55 -2.97
C ARG A 30 -5.31 14.36 -3.65
N ALA A 31 -5.33 13.97 -4.92
CA ALA A 31 -6.56 13.76 -5.67
C ALA A 31 -7.44 12.64 -5.07
N ILE A 32 -6.82 11.55 -4.59
CA ILE A 32 -7.52 10.46 -3.89
C ILE A 32 -8.18 10.97 -2.60
N LEU A 33 -7.43 11.69 -1.77
CA LEU A 33 -7.92 12.19 -0.49
C LEU A 33 -9.04 13.23 -0.67
N CYS A 34 -8.91 14.13 -1.64
CA CYS A 34 -9.98 15.06 -2.03
C CYS A 34 -11.27 14.33 -2.43
N LYS A 35 -11.16 13.27 -3.26
CA LYS A 35 -12.31 12.44 -3.65
C LYS A 35 -12.97 11.75 -2.46
N LEU A 36 -12.19 11.24 -1.52
CA LEU A 36 -12.71 10.59 -0.30
C LEU A 36 -13.41 11.58 0.63
N LEU A 37 -12.93 12.83 0.69
CA LEU A 37 -13.55 13.92 1.43
C LEU A 37 -14.79 14.49 0.74
N GLY A 38 -14.90 14.33 -0.58
CA GLY A 38 -15.90 15.03 -1.39
C GLY A 38 -15.60 16.53 -1.52
N GLU A 39 -14.33 16.91 -1.40
CA GLU A 39 -13.85 18.30 -1.40
C GLU A 39 -12.88 18.52 -2.56
N ASP A 40 -12.82 19.75 -3.08
CA ASP A 40 -11.89 20.10 -4.16
C ASP A 40 -10.45 20.37 -3.65
N ARG A 41 -10.29 20.55 -2.33
CA ARG A 41 -8.99 20.84 -1.70
C ARG A 41 -8.83 20.08 -0.40
N LEU A 42 -7.59 19.68 -0.14
CA LEU A 42 -7.21 19.12 1.16
C LEU A 42 -7.23 20.20 2.25
N PRO A 43 -7.73 19.88 3.44
CA PRO A 43 -7.52 20.69 4.64
C PRO A 43 -6.04 20.92 4.92
N ASP A 44 -5.69 22.09 5.46
CA ASP A 44 -4.29 22.49 5.74
C ASP A 44 -3.52 21.46 6.58
N ALA A 45 -4.19 20.81 7.53
CA ALA A 45 -3.58 19.78 8.37
C ALA A 45 -3.11 18.56 7.55
N LEU A 46 -3.86 18.14 6.54
CA LEU A 46 -3.46 17.03 5.66
C LEU A 46 -2.37 17.48 4.69
N GLU A 47 -2.44 18.69 4.15
CA GLU A 47 -1.35 19.27 3.32
C GLU A 47 -0.01 19.33 4.08
N GLU A 48 -0.03 19.77 5.34
CA GLU A 48 1.17 19.78 6.18
C GLU A 48 1.71 18.36 6.43
N ARG A 49 0.81 17.39 6.60
CA ARG A 49 1.17 15.99 6.76
C ARG A 49 1.86 15.43 5.51
N LEU A 50 1.32 15.72 4.31
CA LEU A 50 1.96 15.36 3.03
C LEU A 50 3.39 15.92 2.92
N ARG A 51 3.64 17.15 3.40
CA ARG A 51 4.95 17.80 3.31
C ARG A 51 5.95 17.36 4.37
N SER A 52 5.47 16.94 5.54
CA SER A 52 6.29 16.63 6.72
C SER A 52 6.52 15.14 6.93
N PHE A 53 5.91 14.30 6.08
CA PHE A 53 6.04 12.85 6.16
C PHE A 53 7.51 12.40 6.07
N ASN A 54 7.88 11.46 6.94
CA ASN A 54 9.22 10.91 7.00
C ASN A 54 9.16 9.38 6.84
N PRO A 55 9.47 8.85 5.64
CA PRO A 55 9.36 7.42 5.39
C PRO A 55 10.31 6.58 6.27
N ALA A 56 11.47 7.11 6.65
CA ALA A 56 12.46 6.39 7.45
C ALA A 56 12.02 6.14 8.91
N LYS A 57 10.97 6.83 9.38
CA LYS A 57 10.42 6.66 10.73
C LYS A 57 9.02 6.04 10.71
N PHE A 58 8.52 5.70 9.53
CA PHE A 58 7.15 5.26 9.36
C PHE A 58 7.04 3.74 9.51
N ASP A 59 6.01 3.29 10.23
CA ASP A 59 5.66 1.88 10.38
C ASP A 59 4.26 1.63 9.79
N PRO A 60 4.17 0.98 8.61
CA PRO A 60 2.88 0.70 7.96
C PRO A 60 1.95 -0.17 8.79
N SER A 61 2.48 -1.11 9.57
CA SER A 61 1.66 -2.01 10.38
C SER A 61 0.96 -1.24 11.51
N SER A 62 1.72 -0.40 12.22
CA SER A 62 1.18 0.46 13.27
C SER A 62 0.18 1.49 12.73
N ALA A 63 0.43 2.05 11.55
CA ALA A 63 -0.47 3.01 10.91
C ALA A 63 -1.79 2.37 10.42
N ALA A 64 -1.77 1.08 10.09
CA ALA A 64 -2.95 0.32 9.69
C ALA A 64 -3.79 -0.19 10.88
N ALA A 65 -3.22 -0.26 12.09
CA ALA A 65 -3.89 -0.77 13.29
C ALA A 65 -5.26 -0.13 13.61
N PRO A 66 -5.50 1.19 13.40
CA PRO A 66 -6.82 1.79 13.62
C PRO A 66 -7.94 1.21 12.74
N TYR A 67 -7.60 0.51 11.65
CA TYR A 67 -8.57 -0.13 10.75
C TYR A 67 -8.76 -1.62 11.02
N ARG A 68 -8.05 -2.20 12.00
CA ARG A 68 -8.06 -3.63 12.27
C ARG A 68 -9.44 -4.21 12.60
N ASP A 69 -10.29 -3.45 13.28
CA ASP A 69 -11.63 -3.92 13.68
C ASP A 69 -12.70 -3.67 12.59
N ARG A 70 -12.31 -3.22 11.40
CA ARG A 70 -13.23 -3.03 10.28
C ARG A 70 -13.64 -4.36 9.64
N LYS A 71 -14.69 -4.30 8.82
CA LYS A 71 -15.14 -5.46 8.03
C LYS A 71 -14.07 -5.85 7.02
N ALA A 72 -14.01 -7.15 6.69
CA ALA A 72 -13.06 -7.68 5.70
C ALA A 72 -13.10 -6.91 4.37
N GLU A 73 -14.30 -6.60 3.86
CA GLU A 73 -14.48 -5.82 2.63
C GLU A 73 -13.85 -4.41 2.70
N ASP A 74 -13.90 -3.77 3.88
CA ASP A 74 -13.34 -2.42 4.06
C ASP A 74 -11.81 -2.49 4.17
N LYS A 75 -11.27 -3.51 4.84
CA LYS A 75 -9.82 -3.77 4.91
C LYS A 75 -9.25 -4.03 3.52
N ARG A 76 -9.95 -4.86 2.74
CA ARG A 76 -9.58 -5.19 1.37
C ARG A 76 -9.53 -3.95 0.48
N LYS A 77 -10.58 -3.13 0.49
CA LYS A 77 -10.61 -1.86 -0.26
C LYS A 77 -9.50 -0.91 0.15
N LEU A 78 -9.15 -0.87 1.44
CA LEU A 78 -8.05 -0.04 1.92
C LEU A 78 -6.72 -0.53 1.35
N LEU A 79 -6.47 -1.84 1.38
CA LEU A 79 -5.26 -2.43 0.83
C LEU A 79 -5.16 -2.24 -0.69
N GLU A 80 -6.26 -2.43 -1.42
CA GLU A 80 -6.34 -2.14 -2.87
C GLU A 80 -6.05 -0.68 -3.18
N LEU A 81 -6.52 0.25 -2.36
CA LEU A 81 -6.23 1.67 -2.52
C LEU A 81 -4.74 1.95 -2.32
N VAL A 82 -4.12 1.34 -1.31
CA VAL A 82 -2.68 1.43 -1.03
C VAL A 82 -1.88 0.87 -2.21
N ALA A 83 -2.24 -0.33 -2.70
CA ALA A 83 -1.62 -0.96 -3.87
C ALA A 83 -1.74 -0.09 -5.12
N SER A 84 -2.89 0.56 -5.33
CA SER A 84 -3.07 1.46 -6.48
C SER A 84 -2.21 2.72 -6.44
N VAL A 85 -1.60 3.05 -5.29
CA VAL A 85 -0.67 4.18 -5.17
C VAL A 85 0.77 3.75 -5.41
N SER A 86 1.15 2.52 -5.02
CA SER A 86 2.47 1.95 -5.34
C SER A 86 2.57 1.54 -6.82
N ASP A 87 1.54 0.89 -7.38
CA ASP A 87 1.44 0.47 -8.79
C ASP A 87 1.19 1.66 -9.75
N ALA A 88 1.92 2.76 -9.57
CA ALA A 88 1.78 3.95 -10.39
C ALA A 88 2.34 3.73 -11.81
N ASP A 89 3.28 2.81 -11.98
CA ASP A 89 3.97 2.50 -13.24
C ASP A 89 3.55 1.15 -13.88
N GLY A 90 2.75 0.34 -13.20
CA GLY A 90 2.25 -0.95 -13.70
C GLY A 90 3.10 -2.16 -13.33
N GLU A 91 4.16 -1.99 -12.53
CA GLU A 91 5.04 -3.06 -12.08
C GLU A 91 5.07 -3.13 -10.55
N LEU A 92 4.66 -4.27 -9.99
CA LEU A 92 4.83 -4.52 -8.56
C LEU A 92 6.26 -5.00 -8.31
N ASP A 93 6.99 -4.32 -7.41
CA ASP A 93 8.33 -4.77 -6.99
C ASP A 93 8.30 -5.47 -5.61
N LEU A 94 9.46 -6.00 -5.18
CA LEU A 94 9.57 -6.69 -3.89
C LEU A 94 9.38 -5.74 -2.70
N ALA A 95 9.82 -4.48 -2.78
CA ALA A 95 9.70 -3.51 -1.70
C ALA A 95 8.25 -3.06 -1.51
N GLU A 96 7.52 -2.92 -2.61
CA GLU A 96 6.08 -2.63 -2.63
C GLU A 96 5.27 -3.82 -2.12
N SER A 97 5.62 -5.04 -2.55
CA SER A 97 5.03 -6.27 -2.02
C SER A 97 5.22 -6.35 -0.49
N ASP A 98 6.45 -6.15 0.00
CA ASP A 98 6.77 -6.13 1.43
C ASP A 98 5.94 -5.06 2.18
N TYR A 99 5.76 -3.89 1.56
CA TYR A 99 4.95 -2.82 2.12
C TYR A 99 3.47 -3.24 2.25
N LEU A 100 2.88 -3.81 1.19
CA LEU A 100 1.50 -4.30 1.19
C LEU A 100 1.29 -5.41 2.21
N VAL A 101 2.22 -6.35 2.33
CA VAL A 101 2.20 -7.38 3.39
C VAL A 101 2.20 -6.74 4.78
N ALA A 102 3.03 -5.73 5.01
CA ALA A 102 3.09 -5.06 6.30
C ALA A 102 1.79 -4.31 6.64
N VAL A 103 1.16 -3.65 5.65
CA VAL A 103 -0.16 -3.03 5.82
C VAL A 103 -1.22 -4.09 6.12
N ALA A 104 -1.27 -5.17 5.34
CA ALA A 104 -2.24 -6.27 5.53
C ALA A 104 -2.14 -6.92 6.92
N ARG A 105 -0.90 -7.11 7.41
CA ARG A 105 -0.64 -7.57 8.79
C ARG A 105 -1.17 -6.59 9.83
N GLY A 106 -0.98 -5.29 9.64
CA GLY A 106 -1.52 -4.26 10.53
C GLY A 106 -3.06 -4.20 10.53
N LEU A 107 -3.67 -4.49 9.38
CA LEU A 107 -5.13 -4.69 9.24
C LEU A 107 -5.61 -6.00 9.89
N GLY A 108 -4.71 -6.91 10.23
CA GLY A 108 -5.04 -8.26 10.72
C GLY A 108 -5.79 -9.07 9.69
N MET A 109 -5.36 -9.00 8.43
CA MET A 109 -5.85 -9.85 7.34
C MET A 109 -5.06 -11.17 7.30
N ASP A 110 -5.73 -12.24 6.88
CA ASP A 110 -5.07 -13.50 6.55
C ASP A 110 -4.45 -13.43 5.14
N GLU A 111 -3.38 -14.19 4.90
CA GLU A 111 -2.64 -14.19 3.62
C GLU A 111 -3.53 -14.51 2.42
N SER A 112 -4.49 -15.42 2.57
CA SER A 112 -5.48 -15.74 1.55
C SER A 112 -6.37 -14.57 1.12
N GLU A 113 -6.42 -13.49 1.91
CA GLU A 113 -7.22 -12.29 1.63
C GLU A 113 -6.45 -11.23 0.83
N TYR A 114 -5.13 -11.33 0.74
CA TYR A 114 -4.28 -10.32 0.07
C TYR A 114 -3.19 -10.88 -0.86
N GLY A 115 -2.98 -12.19 -0.89
CA GLY A 115 -1.90 -12.81 -1.68
C GLY A 115 -1.95 -12.47 -3.19
N ASP A 116 -3.13 -12.17 -3.72
CA ASP A 116 -3.31 -11.73 -5.12
C ASP A 116 -2.82 -10.29 -5.40
N LEU A 117 -2.54 -9.50 -4.37
CA LEU A 117 -1.98 -8.14 -4.47
C LEU A 117 -0.48 -8.09 -4.20
N THR A 118 0.17 -9.23 -3.92
CA THR A 118 1.57 -9.31 -3.50
C THR A 118 2.35 -10.27 -4.38
N ILE A 119 3.67 -10.07 -4.49
CA ILE A 119 4.56 -11.08 -5.08
C ILE A 119 4.87 -12.12 -4.01
N GLU A 120 4.56 -13.38 -4.31
CA GLU A 120 4.98 -14.53 -3.53
C GLU A 120 6.41 -14.91 -3.95
N LEU A 121 7.34 -14.90 -3.00
CA LEU A 121 8.65 -15.50 -3.23
C LEU A 121 8.46 -17.01 -3.20
N LEU A 122 8.53 -17.64 -4.37
CA LEU A 122 8.54 -19.11 -4.48
C LEU A 122 9.66 -19.67 -3.61
N GLU A 123 9.35 -20.69 -2.81
CA GLU A 123 10.37 -21.44 -2.07
C GLU A 123 11.26 -22.21 -3.06
N ASP A 124 12.50 -22.53 -2.67
CA ASP A 124 13.49 -23.17 -3.57
C ASP A 124 12.94 -24.45 -4.23
N ASP A 125 12.11 -25.24 -3.53
CA ASP A 125 11.46 -26.45 -4.07
C ASP A 125 10.43 -26.13 -5.17
N ASP A 126 9.71 -25.01 -5.07
CA ASP A 126 8.77 -24.55 -6.10
C ASP A 126 9.49 -23.90 -7.29
N LEU A 127 10.66 -23.29 -7.04
CA LEU A 127 11.53 -22.76 -8.10
C LEU A 127 12.12 -23.88 -8.96
N GLU A 128 12.62 -24.97 -8.35
CA GLU A 128 13.15 -26.12 -9.10
C GLU A 128 12.08 -26.69 -10.03
N HIS A 129 10.83 -26.86 -9.55
CA HIS A 129 9.73 -27.31 -10.38
C HIS A 129 9.34 -26.30 -11.48
N PHE A 130 9.40 -24.99 -11.21
CA PHE A 130 9.16 -23.96 -12.22
C PHE A 130 10.20 -24.00 -13.34
N PHE A 131 11.49 -24.15 -13.00
CA PHE A 131 12.57 -24.26 -13.98
C PHE A 131 12.49 -25.55 -14.80
N ASP A 132 12.13 -26.68 -14.19
CA ASP A 132 11.93 -27.95 -14.91
C ASP A 132 10.82 -27.84 -15.97
N VAL A 133 9.73 -27.15 -15.67
CA VAL A 133 8.62 -26.94 -16.63
C VAL A 133 9.02 -25.97 -17.76
N PHE A 134 9.88 -25.00 -17.49
CA PHE A 134 10.33 -24.02 -18.48
C PHE A 134 11.43 -24.54 -19.42
N ASP A 135 12.28 -25.46 -18.97
CA ASP A 135 13.34 -26.08 -19.80
C ASP A 135 12.79 -27.15 -20.77
N GLU A 136 11.60 -27.70 -20.50
CA GLU A 136 10.89 -28.62 -21.42
C GLU A 136 10.10 -27.92 -22.56
N SER A 137 10.23 -26.59 -22.74
CA SER A 137 9.54 -25.78 -23.76
C SER A 137 10.43 -25.37 -24.93
#